data_AF-A0A1W2C725-F1
#
_entry.id   AF-A0A1W2C725-F1
#
_cell.length_a   1.000
_cell.length_b   1.000
_cell.length_c   1.000
_cell.angle_alpha   90.00
_cell.angle_beta   90.00
_cell.angle_gamma   90.00
#
_symmetry.space_group_name_H-M   'P 1'
#
loop_
_entity.id
_entity.type
_entity.pdbx_description
1 polymer ?
#
loop_
_entity_poly.entity_id
_entity_poly.type
_entity_poly.pdbx_seq_one_letter_code
_entity_poly.pdbx_strand_id
1 'polypeptide(L)'
;MFRRTIGIDYSGAQTAESSLKGLRVYETQDEATPVEIQPPPSARKYWTRRGLAEWLIAELDPGIPTIVGIDHGFSFPMRYFERHGLVPDWDVFLEDFCTHWPTDAPHTYVDFIRDGSVGNGAARSGQRAWRRLTEEATGSAKSVFHFDVQGSVAKSTHAGIPWLRRIRAAHPGLHFWPFDKWEPAAGKSVIVEAYPRLWSAHYPRENRTQDQHDAYSIARWLQDADLTGMLSAALLPPQPEAIAGYAAVEGWILGASWPPQQESARRRAVGHDAGKTTKPGYVNRNWQEVLHGKGLPGNDHNQVVYLLQCRNCGYRYGANGSDIFQRKCPACGGGRPGL
;
A
#
# COMPACT_ATOMS: atom_id res chain seq x y z
N MET A 1 -13.91 -5.70 -21.57
CA MET A 1 -12.79 -4.80 -21.83
C MET A 1 -13.25 -3.39 -21.56
N PHE A 2 -12.52 -2.71 -20.69
CA PHE A 2 -12.68 -1.30 -20.37
C PHE A 2 -12.01 -0.47 -21.47
N ARG A 3 -12.63 0.64 -21.86
CA ARG A 3 -12.05 1.56 -22.85
C ARG A 3 -11.19 2.64 -22.21
N ARG A 4 -11.37 2.85 -20.91
CA ARG A 4 -10.66 3.84 -20.11
C ARG A 4 -10.25 3.24 -18.79
N THR A 5 -9.03 3.53 -18.35
CA THR A 5 -8.57 3.20 -17.00
C THR A 5 -8.12 4.47 -16.30
N ILE A 6 -8.45 4.58 -15.02
CA ILE A 6 -8.08 5.70 -14.16
C ILE A 6 -7.39 5.14 -12.92
N GLY A 7 -6.21 5.65 -12.62
CA GLY A 7 -5.45 5.35 -11.41
C GLY A 7 -5.34 6.57 -10.52
N ILE A 8 -5.66 6.41 -9.24
CA ILE A 8 -5.72 7.50 -8.27
C ILE A 8 -4.86 7.16 -7.06
N ASP A 9 -3.85 7.97 -6.82
CA ASP A 9 -3.19 8.05 -5.51
C ASP A 9 -3.96 9.05 -4.65
N TYR A 10 -4.60 8.56 -3.59
CA TYR A 10 -5.59 9.31 -2.83
C TYR A 10 -5.00 9.90 -1.55
N SER A 11 -5.17 11.21 -1.36
CA SER A 11 -4.65 11.90 -0.18
C SER A 11 -5.73 12.17 0.85
N GLY A 12 -5.48 11.73 2.09
CA GLY A 12 -6.28 12.13 3.26
C GLY A 12 -5.77 13.35 4.00
N ALA A 13 -4.86 14.12 3.40
CA ALA A 13 -4.33 15.33 4.01
C ALA A 13 -5.36 16.47 3.95
N GLN A 14 -5.37 17.30 4.99
CA GLN A 14 -6.17 18.52 5.09
C GLN A 14 -7.69 18.33 4.85
N THR A 15 -8.41 19.40 4.50
CA THR A 15 -9.86 19.38 4.26
C THR A 15 -10.20 18.89 2.86
N ALA A 16 -11.50 18.69 2.60
CA ALA A 16 -11.97 18.26 1.29
C ALA A 16 -11.75 19.30 0.17
N GLU A 17 -11.61 20.58 0.51
CA GLU A 17 -11.48 21.72 -0.40
C GLU A 17 -10.02 22.21 -0.55
N SER A 18 -9.10 21.65 0.22
CA SER A 18 -7.67 21.96 0.16
C SER A 18 -7.07 21.49 -1.17
N SER A 19 -6.11 22.25 -1.70
CA SER A 19 -5.32 21.87 -2.89
C SER A 19 -4.24 20.85 -2.49
N LEU A 20 -4.43 19.56 -2.80
CA LEU A 20 -3.63 18.46 -2.26
C LEU A 20 -2.53 18.00 -3.23
N LYS A 21 -1.27 18.27 -2.91
CA LYS A 21 -0.13 17.84 -3.73
C LYS A 21 -0.04 16.31 -3.88
N GLY A 22 -0.47 15.56 -2.87
CA GLY A 22 -0.45 14.09 -2.91
C GLY A 22 -1.71 13.46 -3.49
N LEU A 23 -2.65 14.24 -4.04
CA LEU A 23 -3.81 13.69 -4.76
C LEU A 23 -3.50 13.73 -6.25
N ARG A 24 -3.30 12.55 -6.86
CA ARG A 24 -2.85 12.41 -8.26
C ARG A 24 -3.79 11.51 -9.03
N VAL A 25 -4.02 11.87 -10.29
CA VAL A 25 -4.91 11.16 -11.20
C VAL A 25 -4.14 10.90 -12.48
N TYR A 26 -4.09 9.64 -12.90
CA TYR A 26 -3.60 9.24 -14.20
C TYR A 26 -4.71 8.52 -14.96
N GLU A 27 -4.83 8.81 -16.24
CA GLU A 27 -5.80 8.19 -17.13
C GLU A 27 -5.11 7.63 -18.35
N THR A 28 -5.60 6.50 -18.85
CA THR A 28 -5.34 6.06 -20.22
C THR A 28 -6.62 5.59 -20.89
N GLN A 29 -6.64 5.69 -22.22
CA GLN A 29 -7.67 5.16 -23.09
C GLN A 29 -7.02 4.18 -24.06
N ASP A 30 -7.71 3.07 -24.31
CA ASP A 30 -7.26 1.98 -25.18
C ASP A 30 -5.83 1.51 -24.85
N GLU A 31 -4.87 1.62 -25.77
CA GLU A 31 -3.47 1.16 -25.61
C GLU A 31 -2.47 2.28 -25.28
N ALA A 32 -2.94 3.51 -25.08
CA ALA A 32 -2.06 4.66 -24.84
C ALA A 32 -1.32 4.55 -23.50
N THR A 33 -0.18 5.24 -23.34
CA THR A 33 0.48 5.35 -22.04
C THR A 33 -0.33 6.26 -21.11
N PRO A 34 -0.48 5.93 -19.82
CA PRO A 34 -1.19 6.80 -18.89
C PRO A 34 -0.59 8.20 -18.77
N VAL A 35 -1.45 9.21 -18.79
CA VAL A 35 -1.12 10.63 -18.67
C VAL A 35 -1.72 11.21 -17.41
N GLU A 36 -1.04 12.18 -16.80
CA GLU A 36 -1.56 12.84 -15.60
C GLU A 36 -2.71 13.79 -15.95
N ILE A 37 -3.87 13.60 -15.32
CA ILE A 37 -5.01 14.49 -15.47
C ILE A 37 -4.92 15.59 -14.40
N GLN A 38 -4.91 16.84 -14.85
CA GLN A 38 -4.88 18.01 -13.98
C GLN A 38 -6.31 18.42 -13.57
N PRO A 39 -6.50 19.03 -12.38
CA PRO A 39 -7.79 19.59 -12.02
C PRO A 39 -8.24 20.66 -13.03
N PRO A 40 -9.56 20.89 -13.18
CA PRO A 40 -10.06 22.00 -13.99
C PRO A 40 -9.42 23.35 -13.61
N PRO A 41 -9.22 24.27 -14.57
CA PRO A 41 -8.61 25.57 -14.30
C PRO A 41 -9.26 26.30 -13.11
N SER A 42 -8.45 26.59 -12.09
CA SER A 42 -8.89 27.33 -10.90
C SER A 42 -7.69 27.97 -10.19
N ALA A 43 -7.94 28.72 -9.13
CA ALA A 43 -6.86 29.24 -8.26
C ALA A 43 -6.08 28.13 -7.53
N ARG A 44 -6.59 26.88 -7.52
CA ARG A 44 -5.94 25.74 -6.87
C ARG A 44 -5.03 25.03 -7.87
N LYS A 45 -3.79 24.74 -7.44
CA LYS A 45 -2.78 24.08 -8.26
C LYS A 45 -3.00 22.56 -8.41
N TYR A 46 -3.55 21.92 -7.38
CA TYR A 46 -3.75 20.48 -7.33
C TYR A 46 -5.20 20.12 -7.05
N TRP A 47 -5.54 18.85 -7.25
CA TRP A 47 -6.85 18.32 -6.95
C TRP A 47 -7.27 18.58 -5.50
N THR A 48 -8.56 18.81 -5.33
CA THR A 48 -9.24 18.74 -4.03
C THR A 48 -10.01 17.43 -3.99
N ARG A 49 -10.28 16.86 -2.80
CA ARG A 49 -11.09 15.62 -2.70
C ARG A 49 -12.49 15.84 -3.26
N ARG A 50 -13.10 16.99 -2.99
CA ARG A 50 -14.40 17.37 -3.54
C ARG A 50 -14.38 17.44 -5.06
N GLY A 51 -13.44 18.21 -5.62
CA GLY A 51 -13.33 18.39 -7.06
C GLY A 51 -13.00 17.09 -7.81
N LEU A 52 -12.23 16.18 -7.19
CA LEU A 52 -11.99 14.85 -7.74
C LEU A 52 -13.29 14.03 -7.79
N ALA A 53 -14.08 14.03 -6.71
CA ALA A 53 -15.34 13.29 -6.69
C ALA A 53 -16.37 13.87 -7.68
N GLU A 54 -16.49 15.19 -7.76
CA GLU A 54 -17.34 15.87 -8.75
C GLU A 54 -16.91 15.55 -10.18
N TRP A 55 -15.59 15.53 -10.44
CA TRP A 55 -15.05 15.12 -11.73
C TRP A 55 -15.35 13.66 -12.04
N LEU A 56 -15.11 12.73 -11.11
CA LEU A 56 -15.47 11.31 -11.29
C LEU A 56 -16.97 11.12 -11.54
N ILE A 57 -17.83 11.86 -10.85
CA ILE A 57 -19.28 11.83 -11.10
C ILE A 57 -19.59 12.32 -12.52
N ALA A 58 -18.96 13.38 -13.00
CA ALA A 58 -19.20 13.84 -14.37
C ALA A 58 -18.63 12.86 -15.42
N GLU A 59 -17.46 12.28 -15.17
CA GLU A 59 -16.76 11.41 -16.12
C GLU A 59 -17.36 10.01 -16.24
N LEU A 60 -17.91 9.47 -15.14
CA LEU A 60 -18.43 8.09 -15.10
C LEU A 60 -19.88 7.98 -15.57
N ASP A 61 -20.46 9.06 -16.10
CA ASP A 61 -21.76 9.08 -16.78
C ASP A 61 -21.80 8.09 -17.98
N PRO A 62 -22.97 7.56 -18.39
CA PRO A 62 -23.04 6.36 -19.22
C PRO A 62 -22.55 6.61 -20.65
N GLY A 63 -21.45 5.96 -21.02
CA GLY A 63 -20.98 5.91 -22.41
C GLY A 63 -19.64 5.20 -22.62
N ILE A 64 -18.74 5.27 -21.62
CA ILE A 64 -17.40 4.67 -21.72
C ILE A 64 -17.19 3.71 -20.54
N PRO A 65 -17.15 2.38 -20.77
CA PRO A 65 -16.79 1.42 -19.74
C PRO A 65 -15.42 1.76 -19.16
N THR A 66 -15.39 2.20 -17.90
CA THR A 66 -14.20 2.73 -17.23
C THR A 66 -13.89 1.92 -15.98
N ILE A 67 -12.62 1.54 -15.77
CA ILE A 67 -12.17 0.99 -14.49
C ILE A 67 -11.34 2.02 -13.73
N VAL A 68 -11.69 2.27 -12.47
CA VAL A 68 -11.02 3.25 -11.59
C VAL A 68 -10.42 2.52 -10.39
N GLY A 69 -9.09 2.57 -10.26
CA GLY A 69 -8.38 2.09 -9.08
C GLY A 69 -8.03 3.25 -8.15
N ILE A 70 -8.33 3.10 -6.85
CA ILE A 70 -8.10 4.15 -5.85
C ILE A 70 -7.26 3.62 -4.69
N ASP A 71 -6.17 4.32 -4.34
CA ASP A 71 -5.28 3.97 -3.21
C ASP A 71 -5.84 4.40 -1.84
N HIS A 72 -6.94 3.76 -1.43
CA HIS A 72 -7.40 3.74 -0.03
C HIS A 72 -8.39 2.59 0.22
N GLY A 73 -8.62 2.26 1.50
CA GLY A 73 -9.59 1.23 1.89
C GLY A 73 -11.03 1.63 1.60
N PHE A 74 -11.88 0.67 1.20
CA PHE A 74 -13.30 0.92 0.94
C PHE A 74 -14.23 0.50 2.10
N SER A 75 -13.73 -0.35 3.00
CA SER A 75 -14.44 -0.84 4.19
C SER A 75 -13.44 -1.18 5.29
N PHE A 76 -13.94 -1.66 6.43
CA PHE A 76 -13.21 -1.93 7.67
C PHE A 76 -13.18 -3.44 8.00
N PRO A 77 -12.29 -3.90 8.90
CA PRO A 77 -12.24 -5.31 9.28
C PRO A 77 -13.52 -5.76 10.01
N MET A 78 -13.88 -7.04 9.92
CA MET A 78 -15.09 -7.60 10.55
C MET A 78 -15.17 -7.30 12.05
N ARG A 79 -14.02 -7.26 12.74
CA ARG A 79 -13.94 -6.87 14.16
C ARG A 79 -14.51 -5.48 14.46
N TYR A 80 -14.45 -4.56 13.51
CA TYR A 80 -15.08 -3.25 13.63
C TYR A 80 -16.61 -3.39 13.62
N PHE A 81 -17.16 -4.18 12.69
CA PHE A 81 -18.60 -4.44 12.61
C PHE A 81 -19.11 -5.12 13.89
N GLU A 82 -18.41 -6.16 14.35
CA GLU A 82 -18.72 -6.88 15.60
C GLU A 82 -18.67 -5.94 16.82
N ARG A 83 -17.63 -5.11 16.92
CA ARG A 83 -17.45 -4.18 18.04
C ARG A 83 -18.60 -3.19 18.16
N HIS A 84 -19.08 -2.68 17.03
CA HIS A 84 -20.05 -1.60 16.97
C HIS A 84 -21.48 -2.08 16.69
N GLY A 85 -21.69 -3.40 16.61
CA GLY A 85 -23.00 -3.99 16.35
C GLY A 85 -23.57 -3.64 14.98
N LEU A 86 -22.70 -3.43 13.98
CA LEU A 86 -23.12 -3.10 12.62
C LEU A 86 -23.46 -4.38 11.86
N VAL A 87 -24.52 -4.31 11.06
CA VAL A 87 -24.82 -5.34 10.09
C VAL A 87 -23.69 -5.37 9.05
N PRO A 88 -23.18 -6.56 8.64
CA PRO A 88 -22.17 -6.71 7.59
C PRO A 88 -22.66 -6.37 6.18
N ASP A 89 -23.16 -5.15 5.99
CA ASP A 89 -23.69 -4.61 4.75
C ASP A 89 -22.96 -3.30 4.41
N TRP A 90 -22.54 -3.15 3.16
CA TRP A 90 -21.69 -2.04 2.76
C TRP A 90 -22.44 -0.71 2.70
N ASP A 91 -23.70 -0.70 2.26
CA ASP A 91 -24.51 0.53 2.20
C ASP A 91 -24.83 1.02 3.62
N VAL A 92 -25.16 0.10 4.54
CA VAL A 92 -25.32 0.40 5.97
C VAL A 92 -24.03 0.93 6.58
N PHE A 93 -22.88 0.33 6.24
CA PHE A 93 -21.57 0.80 6.67
C PHE A 93 -21.26 2.22 6.18
N LEU A 94 -21.51 2.53 4.91
CA LEU A 94 -21.25 3.85 4.35
C LEU A 94 -22.06 4.94 5.06
N GLU A 95 -23.35 4.71 5.31
CA GLU A 95 -24.21 5.67 6.00
C GLU A 95 -23.82 5.85 7.48
N ASP A 96 -23.55 4.73 8.19
CA ASP A 96 -23.09 4.79 9.58
C ASP A 96 -21.73 5.50 9.69
N PHE A 97 -20.78 5.16 8.81
CA PHE A 97 -19.46 5.78 8.78
C PHE A 97 -19.59 7.29 8.55
N CYS A 98 -20.34 7.72 7.53
CA CYS A 98 -20.47 9.15 7.20
C CYS A 98 -21.18 9.96 8.27
N THR A 99 -22.06 9.33 9.06
CA THR A 99 -22.70 9.97 10.22
C THR A 99 -21.69 10.32 11.31
N HIS A 100 -20.68 9.48 11.52
CA HIS A 100 -19.69 9.65 12.60
C HIS A 100 -18.39 10.33 12.14
N TRP A 101 -18.03 10.12 10.87
CA TRP A 101 -16.83 10.63 10.22
C TRP A 101 -17.17 11.50 8.99
N PRO A 102 -17.78 12.69 9.17
CA PRO A 102 -18.18 13.58 8.08
C PRO A 102 -16.98 14.32 7.46
N THR A 103 -15.97 13.60 6.96
CA THR A 103 -14.72 14.18 6.42
C THR A 103 -14.89 14.85 5.05
N ASP A 104 -16.10 14.81 4.50
CA ASP A 104 -16.58 15.56 3.34
C ASP A 104 -17.27 16.89 3.71
N ALA A 105 -17.48 17.16 5.00
CA ALA A 105 -17.99 18.44 5.47
C ALA A 105 -16.94 19.55 5.34
N PRO A 106 -17.36 20.81 5.12
CA PRO A 106 -16.46 21.95 5.04
C PRO A 106 -15.52 22.03 6.25
N HIS A 107 -14.27 22.41 6.01
CA HIS A 107 -13.27 22.67 7.06
C HIS A 107 -12.95 21.47 7.98
N THR A 108 -13.34 20.25 7.59
CA THR A 108 -13.20 19.07 8.45
C THR A 108 -11.95 18.26 8.09
N TYR A 109 -11.07 18.07 9.08
CA TYR A 109 -9.87 17.24 8.98
C TYR A 109 -10.15 15.86 9.59
N VAL A 110 -9.48 14.82 9.09
CA VAL A 110 -9.52 13.49 9.74
C VAL A 110 -9.08 13.58 11.20
N ASP A 111 -8.05 14.39 11.48
CA ASP A 111 -7.52 14.56 12.83
C ASP A 111 -8.53 15.22 13.78
N PHE A 112 -9.34 16.17 13.29
CA PHE A 112 -10.38 16.84 14.08
C PHE A 112 -11.51 15.89 14.50
N ILE A 113 -11.82 14.89 13.66
CA ILE A 113 -12.79 13.88 14.05
C ILE A 113 -12.19 12.89 15.04
N ARG A 114 -10.91 12.57 14.87
CA ARG A 114 -10.19 11.63 15.73
C ARG A 114 -9.94 12.17 17.13
N ASP A 115 -9.65 13.46 17.26
CA ASP A 115 -9.46 14.13 18.56
C ASP A 115 -10.78 14.55 19.23
N GLY A 116 -11.90 14.43 18.52
CA GLY A 116 -13.24 14.73 19.03
C GLY A 116 -13.61 16.21 18.97
N SER A 117 -12.86 17.05 18.25
CA SER A 117 -13.21 18.46 18.04
C SER A 117 -14.39 18.66 17.08
N VAL A 118 -14.61 17.74 16.13
CA VAL A 118 -15.76 17.73 15.21
C VAL A 118 -16.29 16.31 15.03
N GLY A 119 -17.58 16.14 14.75
CA GLY A 119 -18.16 14.82 14.46
C GLY A 119 -18.20 13.92 15.70
N ASN A 120 -18.25 12.59 15.47
CA ASN A 120 -18.37 11.61 16.55
C ASN A 120 -17.49 10.37 16.29
N GLY A 121 -16.24 10.61 15.87
CA GLY A 121 -15.29 9.55 15.52
C GLY A 121 -15.01 8.58 16.67
N ALA A 122 -15.09 9.04 17.93
CA ALA A 122 -14.88 8.21 19.11
C ALA A 122 -15.87 7.03 19.19
N ALA A 123 -17.14 7.25 18.83
CA ALA A 123 -18.18 6.22 18.80
C ALA A 123 -17.98 5.19 17.67
N ARG A 124 -17.11 5.49 16.69
CA ARG A 124 -16.78 4.66 15.53
C ARG A 124 -15.26 4.58 15.34
N SER A 125 -14.56 4.31 16.43
CA SER A 125 -13.12 4.12 16.44
C SER A 125 -12.75 2.64 16.25
N GLY A 126 -11.51 2.40 15.83
CA GLY A 126 -10.94 1.05 15.72
C GLY A 126 -9.56 0.97 16.36
N GLN A 127 -8.98 -0.23 16.36
CA GLN A 127 -7.63 -0.43 16.92
C GLN A 127 -6.60 -0.56 15.80
N ARG A 128 -5.42 0.03 16.00
CA ARG A 128 -4.24 -0.07 15.12
C ARG A 128 -3.93 -1.50 14.64
N ALA A 129 -4.19 -2.51 15.47
CA ALA A 129 -3.89 -3.91 15.17
C ALA A 129 -4.98 -4.62 14.38
N TRP A 130 -6.14 -3.99 14.18
CA TRP A 130 -7.24 -4.58 13.42
C TRP A 130 -6.96 -4.41 11.93
N ARG A 131 -6.49 -5.50 11.32
CA ARG A 131 -6.30 -5.57 9.89
C ARG A 131 -7.45 -6.29 9.22
N ARG A 132 -7.75 -5.87 8.00
CA ARG A 132 -8.59 -6.63 7.07
C ARG A 132 -7.82 -7.82 6.53
N LEU A 133 -8.49 -8.91 6.17
CA LEU A 133 -7.85 -10.05 5.53
C LEU A 133 -7.11 -9.65 4.26
N THR A 134 -7.62 -8.68 3.50
CA THR A 134 -6.91 -8.17 2.32
C THR A 134 -5.59 -7.49 2.67
N GLU A 135 -5.48 -6.86 3.84
CA GLU A 135 -4.22 -6.24 4.27
C GLU A 135 -3.21 -7.32 4.67
N GLU A 136 -3.69 -8.42 5.27
CA GLU A 136 -2.86 -9.59 5.56
C GLU A 136 -2.42 -10.30 4.27
N ALA A 137 -3.32 -10.41 3.29
CA ALA A 137 -3.07 -11.00 1.96
C ALA A 137 -1.96 -10.30 1.19
N THR A 138 -1.86 -8.96 1.30
CA THR A 138 -0.76 -8.20 0.67
C THR A 138 0.57 -8.28 1.44
N GLY A 139 0.57 -8.78 2.68
CA GLY A 139 1.73 -8.88 3.57
C GLY A 139 2.32 -7.55 4.07
N SER A 140 2.00 -6.42 3.45
CA SER A 140 2.65 -5.14 3.69
C SER A 140 1.70 -3.95 3.89
N ALA A 141 0.42 -4.08 3.52
CA ALA A 141 -0.57 -3.06 3.83
C ALA A 141 -0.78 -2.96 5.34
N LYS A 142 -1.04 -1.73 5.80
CA LYS A 142 -1.28 -1.43 7.20
C LYS A 142 -2.78 -1.35 7.45
N SER A 143 -3.17 -1.58 8.71
CA SER A 143 -4.53 -1.32 9.18
C SER A 143 -5.00 0.08 8.79
N VAL A 144 -6.26 0.18 8.35
CA VAL A 144 -7.00 1.44 8.18
C VAL A 144 -7.06 2.29 9.45
N PHE A 145 -6.73 1.74 10.63
CA PHE A 145 -6.65 2.47 11.91
C PHE A 145 -5.21 2.81 12.34
N HIS A 146 -4.20 2.51 11.53
CA HIS A 146 -2.81 2.80 11.86
C HIS A 146 -2.39 4.17 11.32
N PHE A 147 -2.88 5.24 11.94
CA PHE A 147 -2.61 6.61 11.50
C PHE A 147 -1.15 7.06 11.72
N ASP A 148 -0.77 8.15 11.04
CA ASP A 148 0.46 8.93 11.26
C ASP A 148 1.77 8.14 11.17
N VAL A 149 1.78 7.09 10.34
CA VAL A 149 2.98 6.33 10.01
C VAL A 149 3.19 6.26 8.51
N GLN A 150 4.45 6.25 8.09
CA GLN A 150 4.81 6.16 6.68
C GLN A 150 4.17 4.93 6.01
N GLY A 151 3.60 5.15 4.82
CA GLY A 151 2.94 4.11 4.01
C GLY A 151 1.61 3.61 4.61
N SER A 152 0.98 4.38 5.50
CA SER A 152 -0.39 4.11 5.94
C SER A 152 -1.40 4.86 5.09
N VAL A 153 -2.48 4.17 4.74
CA VAL A 153 -3.66 4.71 4.05
C VAL A 153 -4.78 5.06 5.02
N ALA A 154 -4.52 5.09 6.33
CA ALA A 154 -5.57 5.34 7.35
C ALA A 154 -6.28 6.69 7.12
N LYS A 155 -5.52 7.77 6.92
CA LYS A 155 -6.11 9.10 6.64
C LYS A 155 -6.82 9.12 5.29
N SER A 156 -6.24 8.56 4.23
CA SER A 156 -6.87 8.55 2.90
C SER A 156 -8.17 7.75 2.91
N THR A 157 -8.20 6.62 3.61
CA THR A 157 -9.41 5.80 3.81
C THR A 157 -10.51 6.59 4.51
N HIS A 158 -10.22 7.17 5.68
CA HIS A 158 -11.23 7.93 6.44
C HIS A 158 -11.68 9.21 5.72
N ALA A 159 -10.80 9.78 4.89
CA ALA A 159 -11.06 10.94 4.05
C ALA A 159 -11.82 10.62 2.76
N GLY A 160 -11.75 9.37 2.28
CA GLY A 160 -12.24 8.92 0.97
C GLY A 160 -13.59 8.23 1.02
N ILE A 161 -13.90 7.47 2.08
CA ILE A 161 -15.17 6.74 2.22
C ILE A 161 -16.41 7.63 1.99
N PRO A 162 -16.51 8.85 2.55
CA PRO A 162 -17.68 9.70 2.28
C PRO A 162 -17.84 10.11 0.82
N TRP A 163 -16.75 10.16 0.05
CA TRP A 163 -16.79 10.42 -1.39
C TRP A 163 -17.23 9.19 -2.17
N LEU A 164 -16.88 7.97 -1.76
CA LEU A 164 -17.43 6.74 -2.35
C LEU A 164 -18.96 6.73 -2.24
N ARG A 165 -19.49 7.06 -1.06
CA ARG A 165 -20.94 7.17 -0.82
C ARG A 165 -21.60 8.19 -1.73
N ARG A 166 -21.00 9.38 -1.90
CA ARG A 166 -21.52 10.42 -2.81
C ARG A 166 -21.48 9.98 -4.28
N ILE A 167 -20.40 9.35 -4.72
CA ILE A 167 -20.27 8.83 -6.10
C ILE A 167 -21.32 7.74 -6.35
N ARG A 168 -21.50 6.81 -5.40
CA ARG A 168 -22.51 5.75 -5.48
C ARG A 168 -23.93 6.31 -5.57
N ALA A 169 -24.25 7.31 -4.75
CA ALA A 169 -25.56 7.96 -4.78
C ALA A 169 -25.83 8.68 -6.11
N ALA A 170 -24.80 9.26 -6.72
CA ALA A 170 -24.91 9.90 -8.04
C ALA A 170 -25.05 8.90 -9.19
N HIS A 171 -24.47 7.69 -9.05
CA HIS A 171 -24.46 6.65 -10.09
C HIS A 171 -24.92 5.29 -9.57
N PRO A 172 -26.24 5.04 -9.43
CA PRO A 172 -26.77 3.76 -8.96
C PRO A 172 -26.40 2.54 -9.84
N GLY A 173 -25.94 2.78 -11.08
CA GLY A 173 -25.52 1.75 -12.02
C GLY A 173 -24.01 1.49 -12.08
N LEU A 174 -23.21 2.20 -11.28
CA LEU A 174 -21.76 2.04 -11.17
C LEU A 174 -21.44 0.88 -10.22
N HIS A 175 -20.47 0.04 -10.60
CA HIS A 175 -20.09 -1.14 -9.82
C HIS A 175 -18.95 -0.81 -8.85
N PHE A 176 -19.16 -1.00 -7.56
CA PHE A 176 -18.13 -0.93 -6.53
C PHE A 176 -17.71 -2.34 -6.15
N TRP A 177 -16.54 -2.75 -6.63
CA TRP A 177 -16.04 -4.09 -6.38
C TRP A 177 -15.33 -4.16 -5.02
N PRO A 178 -15.50 -5.24 -4.24
CA PRO A 178 -16.33 -6.43 -4.50
C PRO A 178 -17.77 -6.35 -3.97
N PHE A 179 -18.19 -5.21 -3.41
CA PHE A 179 -19.47 -5.06 -2.69
C PHE A 179 -20.70 -5.25 -3.58
N ASP A 180 -20.62 -4.85 -4.85
CA ASP A 180 -21.68 -5.08 -5.85
C ASP A 180 -21.53 -6.45 -6.56
N LYS A 181 -20.94 -7.43 -5.87
CA LYS A 181 -20.52 -8.77 -6.34
C LYS A 181 -19.14 -8.77 -7.02
N TRP A 182 -18.57 -9.97 -7.06
CA TRP A 182 -17.22 -10.23 -7.58
C TRP A 182 -17.08 -10.04 -9.09
N GLU A 183 -18.11 -10.36 -9.87
CA GLU A 183 -18.09 -10.23 -11.32
C GLU A 183 -18.87 -9.00 -11.77
N PRO A 184 -18.20 -7.95 -12.26
CA PRO A 184 -18.87 -6.78 -12.80
C PRO A 184 -19.59 -7.10 -14.12
N ALA A 185 -20.77 -6.53 -14.31
CA ALA A 185 -21.50 -6.71 -15.57
C ALA A 185 -20.74 -6.08 -16.76
N ALA A 186 -20.77 -6.76 -17.91
CA ALA A 186 -20.10 -6.31 -19.11
C ALA A 186 -20.54 -4.89 -19.53
N GLY A 187 -19.58 -4.05 -19.87
CA GLY A 187 -19.83 -2.67 -20.31
C GLY A 187 -20.16 -1.69 -19.17
N LYS A 188 -20.18 -2.13 -17.90
CA LYS A 188 -20.30 -1.23 -16.75
C LYS A 188 -18.94 -0.67 -16.36
N SER A 189 -18.95 0.56 -15.86
CA SER A 189 -17.80 1.13 -15.17
C SER A 189 -17.68 0.52 -13.77
N VAL A 190 -16.45 0.39 -13.29
CA VAL A 190 -16.11 -0.27 -12.03
C VAL A 190 -15.15 0.59 -11.23
N ILE A 191 -15.38 0.72 -9.93
CA ILE A 191 -14.41 1.26 -8.97
C ILE A 191 -13.87 0.11 -8.12
N VAL A 192 -12.55 0.04 -8.00
CA VAL A 192 -11.81 -0.99 -7.26
C VAL A 192 -10.88 -0.36 -6.24
N GLU A 193 -10.71 -1.02 -5.10
CA GLU A 193 -9.63 -0.70 -4.16
C GLU A 193 -8.30 -1.16 -4.77
N ALA A 194 -7.34 -0.24 -4.87
CA ALA A 194 -6.01 -0.48 -5.41
C ALA A 194 -4.94 -0.30 -4.33
N TYR A 195 -3.83 -1.02 -4.48
CA TYR A 195 -2.65 -0.82 -3.63
C TYR A 195 -1.41 -0.78 -4.51
N PRO A 196 -0.88 0.41 -4.84
CA PRO A 196 0.13 0.60 -5.88
C PRO A 196 1.41 -0.17 -5.61
N ARG A 197 1.72 -0.48 -4.34
CA ARG A 197 2.89 -1.30 -3.98
C ARG A 197 2.90 -2.71 -4.59
N LEU A 198 1.75 -3.25 -4.99
CA LEU A 198 1.69 -4.53 -5.70
C LEU A 198 2.26 -4.45 -7.11
N TRP A 199 2.27 -3.26 -7.72
CA TRP A 199 2.51 -3.09 -9.15
C TRP A 199 3.61 -2.07 -9.47
N SER A 200 3.89 -1.13 -8.58
CA SER A 200 4.75 0.03 -8.87
C SER A 200 6.19 -0.31 -9.17
N ALA A 201 6.67 -1.49 -8.74
CA ALA A 201 7.99 -2.00 -9.08
C ALA A 201 8.09 -2.54 -10.52
N HIS A 202 6.97 -2.82 -11.20
CA HIS A 202 6.94 -3.30 -12.58
C HIS A 202 7.19 -2.19 -13.60
N TYR A 203 7.03 -0.94 -13.19
CA TYR A 203 7.10 0.21 -14.08
C TYR A 203 8.25 1.14 -13.69
N PRO A 204 9.02 1.69 -14.66
CA PRO A 204 10.05 2.67 -14.35
C PRO A 204 9.42 3.93 -13.77
N ARG A 205 10.08 4.53 -12.78
CA ARG A 205 9.57 5.76 -12.13
C ARG A 205 9.82 7.03 -12.95
N GLU A 206 10.90 7.07 -13.73
CA GLU A 206 11.30 8.23 -14.52
C GLU A 206 11.34 9.51 -13.64
N ASN A 207 10.75 10.61 -14.13
CA ASN A 207 10.72 11.90 -13.43
C ASN A 207 9.51 12.06 -12.50
N ARG A 208 8.68 11.02 -12.30
CA ARG A 208 7.47 11.07 -11.47
C ARG A 208 7.84 11.17 -9.98
N THR A 209 7.10 12.00 -9.23
CA THR A 209 7.08 11.92 -7.76
C THR A 209 6.53 10.56 -7.31
N GLN A 210 6.62 10.25 -6.02
CA GLN A 210 6.10 8.99 -5.51
C GLN A 210 4.59 8.91 -5.75
N ASP A 211 3.86 9.94 -5.33
CA ASP A 211 2.41 10.07 -5.53
C ASP A 211 1.99 9.96 -7.00
N GLN A 212 2.75 10.59 -7.92
CA GLN A 212 2.51 10.47 -9.37
C GLN A 212 2.77 9.05 -9.87
N HIS A 213 3.83 8.40 -9.39
CA HIS A 213 4.19 7.05 -9.79
C HIS A 213 3.19 6.01 -9.30
N ASP A 214 2.65 6.21 -8.10
CA ASP A 214 1.64 5.33 -7.51
C ASP A 214 0.32 5.41 -8.32
N ALA A 215 -0.18 6.61 -8.61
CA ALA A 215 -1.34 6.81 -9.49
C ALA A 215 -1.12 6.24 -10.91
N TYR A 216 0.05 6.53 -11.51
CA TYR A 216 0.44 6.00 -12.82
C TYR A 216 0.45 4.48 -12.84
N SER A 217 1.04 3.84 -11.83
CA SER A 217 1.18 2.39 -11.75
C SER A 217 -0.16 1.70 -11.63
N ILE A 218 -1.13 2.31 -10.93
CA ILE A 218 -2.51 1.81 -10.87
C ILE A 218 -3.15 1.84 -12.27
N ALA A 219 -3.13 3.01 -12.93
CA ALA A 219 -3.72 3.16 -14.26
C ALA A 219 -3.11 2.18 -15.27
N ARG A 220 -1.78 2.06 -15.24
CA ARG A 220 -1.02 1.19 -16.15
C ARG A 220 -1.28 -0.29 -15.90
N TRP A 221 -1.29 -0.72 -14.63
CA TRP A 221 -1.55 -2.12 -14.32
C TRP A 221 -2.97 -2.53 -14.71
N LEU A 222 -3.97 -1.69 -14.43
CA LEU A 222 -5.36 -1.98 -14.83
C LEU A 222 -5.50 -2.13 -16.35
N GLN A 223 -4.81 -1.27 -17.11
CA GLN A 223 -4.78 -1.34 -18.57
C GLN A 223 -4.11 -2.63 -19.06
N ASP A 224 -2.88 -2.90 -18.60
CA ASP A 224 -2.12 -4.09 -18.99
C ASP A 224 -2.90 -5.37 -18.62
N ALA A 225 -3.53 -5.40 -17.44
CA ALA A 225 -4.31 -6.54 -16.97
C ALA A 225 -5.59 -6.77 -17.78
N ASP A 226 -6.28 -5.71 -18.23
CA ASP A 226 -7.46 -5.84 -19.09
C ASP A 226 -7.06 -6.33 -20.50
N LEU A 227 -5.99 -5.77 -21.08
CA LEU A 227 -5.46 -6.16 -22.40
C LEU A 227 -5.00 -7.62 -22.44
N THR A 228 -4.36 -8.09 -21.37
CA THR A 228 -3.83 -9.46 -21.28
C THR A 228 -4.84 -10.47 -20.73
N GLY A 229 -6.04 -10.02 -20.36
CA GLY A 229 -7.07 -10.85 -19.73
C GLY A 229 -6.83 -11.18 -18.25
N MET A 230 -5.69 -10.77 -17.66
CA MET A 230 -5.37 -10.98 -16.25
C MET A 230 -6.38 -10.32 -15.30
N LEU A 231 -7.03 -9.24 -15.72
CA LEU A 231 -8.02 -8.53 -14.90
C LEU A 231 -9.20 -9.42 -14.51
N SER A 232 -9.64 -10.31 -15.43
CA SER A 232 -10.73 -11.25 -15.16
C SER A 232 -10.40 -12.17 -13.98
N ALA A 233 -9.17 -12.66 -13.89
CA ALA A 233 -8.70 -13.49 -12.78
C ALA A 233 -8.54 -12.67 -11.49
N ALA A 234 -8.11 -11.41 -11.58
CA ALA A 234 -7.94 -10.55 -10.42
C ALA A 234 -9.27 -10.15 -9.75
N LEU A 235 -10.38 -10.14 -10.51
CA LEU A 235 -11.72 -9.83 -10.01
C LEU A 235 -12.41 -11.04 -9.33
N LEU A 236 -11.86 -12.25 -9.47
CA LEU A 236 -12.42 -13.45 -8.84
C LEU A 236 -12.30 -13.39 -7.30
N PRO A 237 -13.26 -14.00 -6.58
CA PRO A 237 -13.19 -14.09 -5.13
C PRO A 237 -11.93 -14.84 -4.65
N PRO A 238 -11.31 -14.40 -3.54
CA PRO A 238 -10.21 -15.15 -2.93
C PRO A 238 -10.72 -16.49 -2.40
N GLN A 239 -9.87 -17.52 -2.49
CA GLN A 239 -10.16 -18.85 -1.94
C GLN A 239 -9.49 -19.02 -0.57
N PRO A 240 -10.07 -19.81 0.35
CA PRO A 240 -11.36 -20.51 0.26
C PRO A 240 -12.59 -19.59 0.44
N GLU A 241 -13.80 -20.13 0.24
CA GLU A 241 -15.09 -19.42 0.40
C GLU A 241 -15.22 -18.63 1.71
N ALA A 242 -14.68 -19.15 2.83
CA ALA A 242 -14.67 -18.43 4.09
C ALA A 242 -13.96 -17.06 3.98
N ILE A 243 -12.84 -17.00 3.23
CA ILE A 243 -12.10 -15.76 2.98
C ILE A 243 -12.88 -14.84 2.04
N ALA A 244 -13.53 -15.40 1.01
CA ALA A 244 -14.43 -14.63 0.15
C ALA A 244 -15.58 -13.99 0.94
N GLY A 245 -16.12 -14.70 1.94
CA GLY A 245 -17.18 -14.20 2.83
C GLY A 245 -16.74 -12.99 3.65
N TYR A 246 -15.53 -13.04 4.24
CA TYR A 246 -14.95 -11.87 4.91
C TYR A 246 -14.65 -10.74 3.91
N ALA A 247 -14.06 -11.04 2.76
CA ALA A 247 -13.70 -10.05 1.75
C ALA A 247 -14.91 -9.33 1.13
N ALA A 248 -16.07 -9.99 1.07
CA ALA A 248 -17.33 -9.35 0.66
C ALA A 248 -17.81 -8.28 1.64
N VAL A 249 -17.37 -8.32 2.91
CA VAL A 249 -17.71 -7.33 3.95
C VAL A 249 -16.58 -6.31 4.14
N GLU A 250 -15.34 -6.78 4.23
CA GLU A 250 -14.17 -5.95 4.51
C GLU A 250 -13.63 -5.21 3.26
N GLY A 251 -14.04 -5.65 2.07
CA GLY A 251 -13.43 -5.28 0.80
C GLY A 251 -12.19 -6.13 0.48
N TRP A 252 -11.72 -6.00 -0.77
CA TRP A 252 -10.51 -6.66 -1.24
C TRP A 252 -9.67 -5.69 -2.08
N ILE A 253 -8.36 -5.70 -1.88
CA ILE A 253 -7.40 -4.99 -2.72
C ILE A 253 -7.24 -5.82 -4.00
N LEU A 254 -7.51 -5.21 -5.15
CA LEU A 254 -7.37 -5.89 -6.44
C LEU A 254 -5.95 -6.45 -6.61
N GLY A 255 -5.84 -7.72 -7.01
CA GLY A 255 -4.56 -8.40 -7.18
C GLY A 255 -3.93 -8.96 -5.89
N ALA A 256 -4.55 -8.75 -4.71
CA ALA A 256 -4.15 -9.47 -3.50
C ALA A 256 -4.56 -10.96 -3.60
N SER A 257 -3.76 -11.85 -2.99
CA SER A 257 -3.97 -13.30 -3.07
C SER A 257 -4.01 -13.96 -1.69
N TRP A 258 -4.85 -14.98 -1.55
CA TRP A 258 -4.97 -15.79 -0.33
C TRP A 258 -4.63 -17.27 -0.61
N PRO A 259 -3.92 -17.99 0.30
CA PRO A 259 -3.21 -17.43 1.45
C PRO A 259 -2.21 -16.37 1.00
N PRO A 260 -1.83 -15.41 1.87
CA PRO A 260 -0.86 -14.39 1.50
C PRO A 260 0.29 -15.10 0.83
N GLN A 261 0.55 -14.78 -0.44
CA GLN A 261 1.72 -15.32 -1.11
C GLN A 261 2.86 -14.99 -0.16
N GLN A 262 3.52 -16.04 0.34
CA GLN A 262 4.77 -15.82 1.04
C GLN A 262 5.56 -14.99 0.04
N GLU A 263 5.77 -13.70 0.33
CA GLU A 263 6.79 -12.93 -0.36
C GLU A 263 7.96 -13.89 -0.35
N SER A 264 8.39 -14.37 -1.52
CA SER A 264 9.58 -15.19 -1.65
C SER A 264 10.63 -14.47 -0.82
N ALA A 265 10.88 -14.99 0.38
CA ALA A 265 11.24 -14.20 1.56
C ALA A 265 11.61 -12.74 1.25
N ARG A 266 10.69 -11.76 1.36
CA ARG A 266 11.18 -10.43 1.73
C ARG A 266 11.66 -10.59 3.13
N ARG A 267 12.95 -10.94 3.22
CA ARG A 267 13.73 -10.90 4.43
C ARG A 267 12.87 -11.29 5.64
N ARG A 268 12.66 -12.60 5.82
CA ARG A 268 13.14 -13.12 7.12
C ARG A 268 14.48 -12.42 7.23
N ALA A 269 14.59 -11.44 8.13
CA ALA A 269 15.89 -11.03 8.64
C ALA A 269 16.60 -12.36 8.72
N VAL A 270 17.54 -12.56 7.79
CA VAL A 270 18.30 -13.78 7.75
C VAL A 270 18.94 -13.63 9.11
N GLY A 271 18.40 -14.35 10.10
CA GLY A 271 19.16 -14.74 11.25
C GLY A 271 20.35 -15.33 10.55
N HIS A 272 21.40 -14.48 10.48
CA HIS A 272 22.55 -14.70 9.63
C HIS A 272 22.87 -16.13 9.96
N ASP A 273 22.78 -17.00 8.96
CA ASP A 273 23.20 -18.37 9.12
C ASP A 273 24.66 -18.20 9.50
N ALA A 274 24.92 -18.20 10.81
CA ALA A 274 26.17 -17.76 11.38
C ALA A 274 27.26 -18.69 10.85
N GLY A 275 26.88 -19.87 10.37
CA GLY A 275 27.70 -20.81 9.65
C GLY A 275 28.06 -20.47 8.20
N LYS A 276 27.68 -19.34 7.57
CA LYS A 276 28.18 -19.00 6.21
C LYS A 276 29.23 -17.90 6.19
N THR A 277 29.02 -16.81 6.93
CA THR A 277 29.95 -15.66 6.96
C THR A 277 31.12 -15.86 7.91
N THR A 278 31.06 -16.85 8.80
CA THR A 278 32.14 -17.17 9.74
C THR A 278 32.93 -18.42 9.36
N LYS A 279 32.56 -19.09 8.26
CA LYS A 279 33.28 -20.25 7.75
C LYS A 279 34.69 -19.86 7.29
N PRO A 280 35.73 -20.62 7.66
CA PRO A 280 37.05 -20.53 7.04
C PRO A 280 36.95 -20.46 5.50
N GLY A 281 37.64 -19.51 4.90
CA GLY A 281 37.63 -19.25 3.45
C GLY A 281 36.52 -18.31 2.97
N TYR A 282 35.58 -17.88 3.83
CA TYR A 282 34.64 -16.83 3.45
C TYR A 282 35.36 -15.51 3.22
N VAL A 283 35.17 -14.89 2.05
CA VAL A 283 35.71 -13.57 1.71
C VAL A 283 34.57 -12.57 1.60
N ASN A 284 34.64 -11.49 2.36
CA ASN A 284 33.62 -10.44 2.30
C ASN A 284 33.84 -9.50 1.09
N ARG A 285 32.87 -8.61 0.84
CA ARG A 285 32.91 -7.61 -0.26
C ARG A 285 34.09 -6.64 -0.21
N ASN A 286 34.76 -6.52 0.93
CA ASN A 286 35.94 -5.67 1.12
C ASN A 286 37.23 -6.49 1.07
N TRP A 287 37.22 -7.72 0.54
CA TRP A 287 38.40 -8.60 0.40
C TRP A 287 39.03 -9.04 1.72
N GLN A 288 38.21 -9.22 2.76
CA GLN A 288 38.66 -9.76 4.04
C GLN A 288 38.21 -11.21 4.15
N GLU A 289 39.18 -12.12 4.27
CA GLU A 289 38.98 -13.55 4.36
C GLU A 289 38.94 -14.02 5.81
N VAL A 290 37.99 -14.87 6.16
CA VAL A 290 37.96 -15.55 7.45
C VAL A 290 38.93 -16.72 7.42
N LEU A 291 39.88 -16.73 8.35
CA LEU A 291 40.81 -17.84 8.50
C LEU A 291 40.23 -18.92 9.41
N HIS A 292 39.83 -18.56 10.63
CA HIS A 292 39.17 -19.45 11.58
C HIS A 292 38.55 -18.67 12.75
N GLY A 293 37.68 -19.33 13.53
CA GLY A 293 37.21 -18.82 14.82
C GLY A 293 38.29 -18.94 15.90
N LYS A 294 38.37 -17.97 16.80
CA LYS A 294 39.29 -18.02 17.96
C LYS A 294 38.64 -18.61 19.23
N GLY A 295 37.31 -18.73 19.26
CA GLY A 295 36.56 -19.19 20.45
C GLY A 295 36.57 -18.21 21.62
N LEU A 296 37.14 -17.01 21.44
CA LEU A 296 37.16 -15.94 22.43
C LEU A 296 35.87 -15.14 22.40
N PRO A 297 35.36 -14.67 23.55
CA PRO A 297 34.17 -13.82 23.59
C PRO A 297 34.43 -12.50 22.84
N GLY A 298 33.47 -12.12 22.01
CA GLY A 298 33.42 -10.83 21.34
C GLY A 298 32.86 -9.73 22.24
N ASN A 299 32.85 -8.50 21.73
CA ASN A 299 32.29 -7.34 22.46
C ASN A 299 30.82 -7.03 22.09
N ASP A 300 30.20 -7.84 21.24
CA ASP A 300 28.76 -7.82 20.95
C ASP A 300 28.03 -8.94 21.71
N HIS A 301 26.72 -8.77 21.93
CA HIS A 301 25.89 -9.74 22.67
C HIS A 301 25.98 -11.16 22.11
N ASN A 302 26.51 -12.10 22.92
CA ASN A 302 26.72 -13.51 22.60
C ASN A 302 27.55 -13.79 21.33
N GLN A 303 28.47 -12.89 20.95
CA GLN A 303 29.36 -13.11 19.80
C GLN A 303 30.72 -13.70 20.21
N VAL A 304 31.40 -14.34 19.25
CA VAL A 304 32.79 -14.80 19.37
C VAL A 304 33.67 -14.15 18.30
N VAL A 305 34.96 -14.04 18.59
CA VAL A 305 35.95 -13.40 17.69
C VAL A 305 36.45 -14.38 16.64
N TYR A 306 36.50 -13.92 15.39
CA TYR A 306 37.09 -14.60 14.24
C TYR A 306 38.34 -13.87 13.77
N LEU A 307 39.35 -14.62 13.31
CA LEU A 307 40.54 -14.05 12.70
C LEU A 307 40.30 -13.83 11.21
N LEU A 308 40.42 -12.58 10.77
CA LEU A 308 40.35 -12.22 9.36
C LEU A 308 41.75 -11.88 8.82
N GLN A 309 41.96 -12.09 7.53
CA GLN A 309 43.12 -11.63 6.78
C GLN A 309 42.69 -10.78 5.59
N CYS A 310 43.29 -9.61 5.44
CA CYS A 310 43.12 -8.79 4.25
C CYS A 310 43.83 -9.45 3.07
N ARG A 311 43.10 -9.76 1.99
CA ARG A 311 43.71 -10.29 0.76
C ARG A 311 44.52 -9.25 -0.03
N ASN A 312 44.36 -7.96 0.28
CA ASN A 312 45.10 -6.89 -0.39
C ASN A 312 46.49 -6.63 0.22
N CYS A 313 46.61 -6.60 1.56
CA CYS A 313 47.88 -6.26 2.25
C CYS A 313 48.36 -7.34 3.23
N GLY A 314 47.63 -8.44 3.39
CA GLY A 314 47.99 -9.54 4.29
C GLY A 314 47.73 -9.28 5.78
N TYR A 315 47.34 -8.07 6.19
CA TYR A 315 47.11 -7.71 7.60
C TYR A 315 46.00 -8.56 8.24
N ARG A 316 46.24 -9.04 9.47
CA ARG A 316 45.34 -9.93 10.21
C ARG A 316 44.78 -9.25 11.46
N TYR A 317 43.49 -9.43 11.72
CA TYR A 317 42.81 -8.78 12.85
C TYR A 317 41.55 -9.55 13.28
N GLY A 318 41.12 -9.37 14.53
CA GLY A 318 39.92 -9.97 15.07
C GLY A 318 38.65 -9.19 14.76
N ALA A 319 37.52 -9.87 14.54
CA ALA A 319 36.20 -9.26 14.45
C ALA A 319 35.11 -10.18 14.99
N ASN A 320 34.01 -9.61 15.49
CA ASN A 320 32.81 -10.37 15.83
C ASN A 320 32.21 -11.02 14.59
N GLY A 321 31.63 -12.22 14.76
CA GLY A 321 30.92 -12.93 13.69
C GLY A 321 29.83 -12.10 13.00
N SER A 322 29.08 -11.32 13.79
CA SER A 322 28.06 -10.35 13.37
C SER A 322 28.57 -9.31 12.36
N ASP A 323 29.85 -8.94 12.42
CA ASP A 323 30.43 -7.85 11.64
C ASP A 323 31.14 -8.31 10.36
N ILE A 324 31.46 -9.60 10.23
CA ILE A 324 32.41 -10.09 9.22
C ILE A 324 32.03 -9.65 7.81
N PHE A 325 30.74 -9.68 7.46
CA PHE A 325 30.26 -9.34 6.12
C PHE A 325 30.56 -7.89 5.69
N GLN A 326 30.77 -6.98 6.65
CA GLN A 326 30.96 -5.54 6.42
C GLN A 326 32.36 -5.02 6.77
N ARG A 327 33.21 -5.81 7.41
CA ARG A 327 34.55 -5.38 7.86
C ARG A 327 35.44 -4.92 6.71
N LYS A 328 36.19 -3.84 6.93
CA LYS A 328 37.27 -3.34 6.07
C LYS A 328 38.61 -3.54 6.77
N CYS A 329 39.70 -3.66 6.01
CA CYS A 329 41.03 -3.78 6.58
C CYS A 329 41.41 -2.53 7.40
N PRO A 330 41.84 -2.66 8.67
CA PRO A 330 42.29 -1.52 9.47
C PRO A 330 43.56 -0.86 8.93
N ALA A 331 44.46 -1.65 8.34
CA ALA A 331 45.77 -1.18 7.89
C ALA A 331 45.73 -0.43 6.54
N CYS A 332 44.95 -0.91 5.57
CA CYS A 332 44.95 -0.34 4.21
C CYS A 332 43.56 0.10 3.69
N GLY A 333 42.49 -0.15 4.45
CA GLY A 333 41.11 0.08 4.02
C GLY A 333 40.30 1.02 4.92
N GLY A 334 40.96 1.71 5.86
CA GLY A 334 40.32 2.60 6.83
C GLY A 334 39.33 1.89 7.77
N GLY A 335 39.51 0.59 7.99
CA GLY A 335 38.65 -0.19 8.87
C GLY A 335 38.86 0.12 10.36
N ARG A 336 37.86 -0.16 11.19
CA ARG A 336 38.01 -0.08 12.66
C ARG A 336 39.05 -1.10 13.14
N PRO A 337 39.83 -0.81 14.20
CA PRO A 337 40.78 -1.75 14.80
C PRO A 337 40.15 -3.13 15.10
N GLY A 338 41.01 -4.15 15.13
CA GLY A 338 40.60 -5.50 15.46
C GLY A 338 40.25 -5.67 16.94
N LEU A 339 39.49 -6.73 17.23
CA LEU A 339 39.22 -7.23 18.58
C LEU A 339 40.31 -8.19 19.07
#